data_AF-D8M9Y6-F1
#
_entry.id   AF-D8M9Y6-F1
#
_cell.length_a   1.000
_cell.length_b   1.000
_cell.length_c   1.000
_cell.angle_alpha   90.00
_cell.angle_beta   90.00
_cell.angle_gamma   90.00
#
_symmetry.space_group_name_H-M   'P 1'
#
loop_
_entity.id
_entity.type
_entity.pdbx_description
1 polymer ?
#
loop_
_entity_poly.entity_id
_entity_poly.type
_entity_poly.pdbx_seq_one_letter_code
_entity_poly.pdbx_strand_id
1 'polypeptide(L)'
;MIQYNGVVNNYNKEDKTIEQRNQSSTLHLRKLDNWVKLYLIQEYCRNCKRVLDLACGKGGDLQKWREHNIKDYVGVDIADRSIADAVVRFKNMKNPEFCARFVVANIGQINLTDVLQQGEMFDIISCQFALHYMFESEAMIRNFLSNVSLFLKPGAAFVATLCDCDAIVRCFRCLAHREGEEWVWRVSRRNDFTNRTPSAALPLIRKTTKKSIISMRIRMVFATASLWPSRWMMFRNTSRHCRVSNRFAKNTDLSWKRK
;
A
#
# COMPACT_ATOMS: atom_id res chain seq x y z
N MET A 1 -0.96 13.32 12.15
CA MET A 1 0.34 13.14 11.48
C MET A 1 1.03 11.97 12.15
N ILE A 2 1.41 10.96 11.38
CA ILE A 2 2.19 9.83 11.90
C ILE A 2 3.61 10.36 12.10
N GLN A 3 4.20 10.23 13.30
CA GLN A 3 5.56 10.71 13.56
C GLN A 3 6.56 9.84 12.80
N TYR A 4 7.31 10.46 11.88
CA TYR A 4 8.30 9.81 11.01
C TYR A 4 9.28 8.90 11.78
N ASN A 5 9.84 9.40 12.89
CA ASN A 5 10.76 8.63 13.76
C ASN A 5 10.06 7.49 14.53
N GLY A 6 8.78 7.65 14.87
CA GLY A 6 7.98 6.61 15.53
C GLY A 6 7.66 5.43 14.60
N VAL A 7 7.58 5.69 13.30
CA VAL A 7 7.38 4.66 12.27
C VAL A 7 8.62 3.77 12.18
N VAL A 8 9.80 4.36 11.99
CA VAL A 8 11.06 3.61 11.89
C VAL A 8 11.28 2.72 13.12
N ASN A 9 11.04 3.25 14.32
CA ASN A 9 11.17 2.48 15.56
C ASN A 9 10.19 1.30 15.65
N ASN A 10 8.98 1.42 15.10
CA ASN A 10 8.03 0.31 15.05
C ASN A 10 8.44 -0.77 14.05
N TYR A 11 8.98 -0.38 12.89
CA TYR A 11 9.46 -1.34 11.88
C TYR A 11 10.81 -1.98 12.24
N ASN A 12 11.56 -1.38 13.17
CA ASN A 12 12.75 -1.98 13.77
C ASN A 12 12.44 -3.00 14.88
N LYS A 13 11.17 -3.28 15.21
CA LYS A 13 10.80 -4.33 16.16
C LYS A 13 10.90 -5.71 15.54
N GLU A 14 11.13 -6.71 16.38
CA GLU A 14 11.11 -8.12 15.98
C GLU A 14 9.76 -8.50 15.39
N ASP A 15 9.81 -9.38 14.41
CA ASP A 15 8.62 -9.81 13.70
C ASP A 15 7.85 -10.87 14.51
N LYS A 16 6.53 -10.78 14.50
CA LYS A 16 5.67 -11.78 15.16
C LYS A 16 5.81 -13.13 14.47
N THR A 17 5.76 -14.22 15.23
CA THR A 17 5.79 -15.59 14.69
C THR A 17 4.58 -15.86 13.79
N ILE A 18 4.66 -16.87 12.92
CA ILE A 18 3.54 -17.25 12.03
C ILE A 18 2.29 -17.62 12.85
N GLU A 19 2.47 -18.34 13.95
CA GLU A 19 1.38 -18.72 14.87
C GLU A 19 0.71 -17.50 15.50
N GLN A 20 1.48 -16.56 16.03
CA GLN A 20 0.96 -15.31 16.58
C GLN A 20 0.21 -14.47 15.53
N ARG A 21 0.62 -14.54 14.26
CA ARG A 21 -0.07 -13.85 13.17
C ARG A 21 -1.39 -14.52 12.81
N ASN A 22 -1.43 -15.84 12.82
CA ASN A 22 -2.65 -16.61 12.54
C ASN A 22 -3.72 -16.43 13.63
N GLN A 23 -3.30 -16.10 14.85
CA GLN A 23 -4.21 -15.82 15.97
C GLN A 23 -4.63 -14.33 16.05
N SER A 24 -4.10 -13.46 15.19
CA SER A 24 -4.39 -12.03 15.27
C SER A 24 -5.75 -11.67 14.67
N SER A 25 -6.45 -10.72 15.31
CA SER A 25 -7.72 -10.15 14.82
C SER A 25 -7.61 -9.52 13.42
N THR A 26 -6.39 -9.18 12.98
CA THR A 26 -6.12 -8.57 11.66
C THR A 26 -5.79 -9.57 10.55
N LEU A 27 -5.85 -10.88 10.81
CA LEU A 27 -5.49 -11.92 9.82
C LEU A 27 -6.24 -11.77 8.49
N HIS A 28 -7.56 -11.59 8.54
CA HIS A 28 -8.39 -11.49 7.34
C HIS A 28 -8.09 -10.23 6.52
N LEU A 29 -7.86 -9.10 7.19
CA LEU A 29 -7.45 -7.86 6.54
C LEU A 29 -6.09 -8.04 5.84
N ARG A 30 -5.11 -8.65 6.50
CA ARG A 30 -3.80 -8.93 5.89
C ARG A 30 -3.88 -9.87 4.69
N LYS A 31 -4.80 -10.84 4.71
CA LYS A 31 -5.07 -11.71 3.55
C LYS A 31 -5.65 -10.92 2.40
N LEU A 32 -6.62 -10.05 2.65
CA LEU A 32 -7.19 -9.15 1.65
C LEU A 32 -6.14 -8.21 1.07
N ASP A 33 -5.33 -7.56 1.91
CA ASP A 33 -4.27 -6.65 1.48
C ASP A 33 -3.25 -7.37 0.58
N ASN A 34 -2.85 -8.58 0.96
CA ASN A 34 -1.96 -9.39 0.14
C ASN A 34 -2.58 -9.78 -1.21
N TRP A 35 -3.88 -10.09 -1.24
CA TRP A 35 -4.60 -10.38 -2.47
C TRP A 35 -4.69 -9.15 -3.39
N VAL A 36 -5.00 -7.97 -2.84
CA VAL A 36 -5.03 -6.71 -3.59
C VAL A 36 -3.66 -6.41 -4.19
N LYS A 37 -2.59 -6.58 -3.42
CA LYS A 37 -1.21 -6.41 -3.91
C LYS A 37 -0.88 -7.39 -5.04
N LEU A 38 -1.25 -8.66 -4.90
CA LEU A 38 -1.01 -9.66 -5.95
C LEU A 38 -1.76 -9.30 -7.24
N TYR A 39 -3.04 -8.92 -7.14
CA TYR A 39 -3.83 -8.49 -8.29
C TYR A 39 -3.22 -7.28 -9.00
N LEU A 40 -2.74 -6.29 -8.24
CA LEU A 40 -2.05 -5.12 -8.80
C LEU A 40 -0.76 -5.50 -9.53
N ILE A 41 0.06 -6.38 -8.95
CA ILE A 41 1.28 -6.85 -9.61
C ILE A 41 0.90 -7.60 -10.90
N GLN A 42 -0.09 -8.50 -10.86
CA GLN A 42 -0.54 -9.25 -12.05
C GLN A 42 -1.02 -8.33 -13.18
N GLU A 43 -1.78 -7.29 -12.85
CA GLU A 43 -2.35 -6.40 -13.86
C GLU A 43 -1.29 -5.52 -14.53
N TYR A 44 -0.37 -4.98 -13.74
CA TYR A 44 0.60 -3.98 -14.21
C TYR A 44 1.97 -4.55 -14.54
N CYS A 45 2.20 -5.84 -14.26
CA CYS A 45 3.50 -6.48 -14.45
C CYS A 45 3.48 -7.67 -15.41
N ARG A 46 2.75 -7.54 -16.52
CA ARG A 46 2.56 -8.63 -17.50
C ARG A 46 3.86 -9.08 -18.20
N ASN A 47 4.95 -8.30 -18.13
CA ASN A 47 6.27 -8.64 -18.70
C ASN A 47 7.44 -7.91 -18.01
N CYS A 48 7.33 -7.54 -16.73
CA CYS A 48 8.44 -6.84 -16.08
C CYS A 48 9.66 -7.75 -15.94
N LYS A 49 10.85 -7.18 -16.12
CA LYS A 49 12.11 -7.83 -15.76
C LYS A 49 12.75 -7.17 -14.55
N ARG A 50 12.56 -5.86 -14.39
CA ARG A 50 13.24 -5.06 -13.37
C ARG A 50 12.24 -4.31 -12.50
N VAL A 51 12.33 -4.53 -11.18
CA VAL A 51 11.41 -4.02 -10.18
C VAL A 51 12.14 -3.14 -9.17
N LEU A 52 11.57 -1.96 -8.88
CA LEU A 52 11.95 -1.15 -7.73
C LEU A 52 10.80 -1.16 -6.73
N ASP A 53 11.04 -1.71 -5.54
CA ASP A 53 10.06 -1.80 -4.45
C ASP A 53 10.44 -0.81 -3.35
N LEU A 54 9.75 0.33 -3.34
CA LEU A 54 9.96 1.45 -2.42
C LEU A 54 9.16 1.23 -1.13
N ALA A 55 9.84 1.34 0.00
CA ALA A 55 9.37 0.90 1.32
C ALA A 55 9.04 -0.60 1.34
N CYS A 56 10.00 -1.43 0.90
CA CYS A 56 9.79 -2.88 0.77
C CYS A 56 9.63 -3.60 2.13
N GLY A 57 9.96 -2.94 3.23
CA GLY A 57 9.97 -3.48 4.58
C GLY A 57 10.74 -4.80 4.66
N LYS A 58 10.19 -5.76 5.40
CA LYS A 58 10.74 -7.12 5.62
C LYS A 58 10.58 -8.08 4.44
N GLY A 59 10.43 -7.56 3.22
CA GLY A 59 10.32 -8.35 1.99
C GLY A 59 9.02 -9.15 1.86
N GLY A 60 7.88 -8.60 2.31
CA GLY A 60 6.59 -9.31 2.28
C GLY A 60 6.04 -9.60 0.87
N ASP A 61 6.56 -8.91 -0.14
CA ASP A 61 6.15 -9.05 -1.54
C ASP A 61 7.16 -9.83 -2.40
N LEU A 62 8.32 -10.23 -1.86
CA LEU A 62 9.35 -11.00 -2.59
C LEU A 62 8.80 -12.27 -3.26
N GLN A 63 7.90 -12.99 -2.58
CA GLN A 63 7.27 -14.19 -3.14
C GLN A 63 6.39 -13.85 -4.35
N LYS A 64 5.68 -12.72 -4.31
CA LYS A 64 4.82 -12.27 -5.42
C LYS A 64 5.69 -11.92 -6.63
N TRP A 65 6.81 -11.25 -6.39
CA TRP A 65 7.79 -10.92 -7.44
C TRP A 65 8.41 -12.17 -8.07
N ARG A 66 8.77 -13.17 -7.25
CA ARG A 66 9.22 -14.49 -7.72
C ARG A 66 8.22 -15.12 -8.68
N GLU A 67 6.95 -15.18 -8.26
CA GLU A 67 5.86 -15.78 -9.05
C GLU A 67 5.58 -15.06 -10.38
N HIS A 68 6.09 -13.82 -10.54
CA HIS A 68 5.99 -13.04 -11.78
C HIS A 68 7.25 -13.12 -12.65
N ASN A 69 8.19 -14.01 -12.33
CA ASN A 69 9.37 -14.31 -13.15
C ASN A 69 10.19 -13.07 -13.54
N ILE A 70 10.30 -12.13 -12.61
CA ILE A 70 11.20 -10.97 -12.76
C ILE A 70 12.66 -11.44 -12.80
N LYS A 71 13.60 -10.53 -13.08
CA LYS A 71 15.03 -10.84 -13.20
C LYS A 71 15.92 -9.99 -12.30
N ASP A 72 15.53 -8.75 -12.04
CA ASP A 72 16.23 -7.85 -11.12
C ASP A 72 15.25 -7.16 -10.18
N TYR A 73 15.57 -7.20 -8.89
CA TYR A 73 14.77 -6.63 -7.81
C TYR A 73 15.61 -5.69 -6.96
N VAL A 74 15.03 -4.54 -6.64
CA VAL A 74 15.64 -3.53 -5.78
C VAL A 74 14.67 -3.17 -4.69
N GLY A 75 14.98 -3.56 -3.46
CA GLY A 75 14.23 -3.18 -2.28
C GLY A 75 14.86 -1.96 -1.63
N VAL A 76 14.08 -0.91 -1.39
CA VAL A 76 14.52 0.26 -0.63
C VAL A 76 13.63 0.43 0.58
N ASP A 77 14.21 0.57 1.76
CA ASP A 77 13.47 0.87 2.98
C ASP A 77 14.30 1.74 3.93
N ILE A 78 13.64 2.51 4.79
CA ILE A 78 14.32 3.37 5.76
C ILE A 78 14.81 2.59 6.98
N ALA A 79 14.16 1.47 7.31
CA ALA A 79 14.46 0.69 8.49
C ALA A 79 15.52 -0.38 8.18
N ASP A 80 16.75 -0.15 8.67
CA ASP A 80 17.88 -1.07 8.52
C ASP A 80 17.57 -2.52 8.92
N ARG A 81 16.89 -2.72 10.06
CA ARG A 81 16.47 -4.07 10.49
C ARG A 81 15.45 -4.70 9.55
N SER A 82 14.56 -3.91 8.96
CA SER A 82 13.61 -4.45 7.98
C SER A 82 14.32 -4.92 6.71
N ILE A 83 15.35 -4.19 6.27
CA ILE A 83 16.23 -4.62 5.18
C ILE A 83 17.00 -5.89 5.56
N ALA A 84 17.56 -5.98 6.76
CA ALA A 84 18.24 -7.19 7.23
C ALA A 84 17.30 -8.42 7.20
N ASP A 85 16.07 -8.28 7.70
CA ASP A 85 15.04 -9.32 7.64
C ASP A 85 14.69 -9.70 6.19
N ALA A 86 14.59 -8.72 5.29
CA ALA A 86 14.31 -8.95 3.86
C ALA A 86 15.45 -9.70 3.16
N VAL A 87 16.71 -9.38 3.48
CA VAL A 87 17.89 -10.08 2.97
C VAL A 87 17.89 -11.53 3.43
N VAL A 88 17.64 -11.79 4.73
CA VAL A 88 17.54 -13.16 5.26
C VAL A 88 16.40 -13.92 4.57
N ARG A 89 15.24 -13.29 4.40
CA ARG A 89 14.10 -13.89 3.71
C ARG A 89 14.41 -14.26 2.27
N PHE A 90 15.11 -13.39 1.54
CA PHE A 90 15.52 -13.65 0.18
C PHE A 90 16.55 -14.77 0.10
N LYS A 91 17.57 -14.79 0.97
CA LYS A 91 18.58 -15.86 1.02
C LYS A 91 17.97 -17.25 1.30
N ASN A 92 16.91 -17.29 2.11
CA ASN A 92 16.20 -18.53 2.44
C ASN A 92 15.11 -18.91 1.42
N MET A 93 14.92 -18.11 0.36
CA MET A 93 13.92 -18.37 -0.67
C MET A 93 14.38 -19.52 -1.57
N LYS A 94 13.51 -20.51 -1.79
CA LYS A 94 13.77 -21.59 -2.76
C LYS A 94 13.59 -21.07 -4.18
N ASN A 95 14.60 -21.30 -5.02
CA ASN A 95 14.62 -20.96 -6.45
C ASN A 95 14.09 -19.55 -6.72
N PRO A 96 14.80 -18.49 -6.27
CA PRO A 96 14.33 -17.12 -6.49
C PRO A 96 14.27 -16.75 -7.97
N GLU A 97 15.14 -17.27 -8.83
CA GLU A 97 15.17 -16.98 -10.30
C GLU A 97 15.31 -15.49 -10.69
N PHE A 98 15.60 -14.60 -9.72
CA PHE A 98 15.95 -13.19 -9.91
C PHE A 98 17.09 -12.79 -8.97
N CYS A 99 17.84 -11.74 -9.34
CA CYS A 99 18.83 -11.09 -8.48
C CYS A 99 18.15 -10.03 -7.62
N ALA A 100 18.53 -9.93 -6.35
CA ALA A 100 17.99 -8.92 -5.43
C ALA A 100 19.10 -8.08 -4.82
N ARG A 101 18.92 -6.76 -4.81
CA ARG A 101 19.71 -5.83 -4.00
C ARG A 101 18.80 -5.09 -3.03
N PHE A 102 19.35 -4.73 -1.87
CA PHE A 102 18.61 -4.05 -0.82
C PHE A 102 19.38 -2.80 -0.38
N VAL A 103 18.66 -1.70 -0.18
CA VAL A 103 19.23 -0.39 0.13
C VAL A 103 18.50 0.20 1.33
N VAL A 104 19.27 0.68 2.31
CA VAL A 104 18.74 1.44 3.43
C VAL A 104 18.73 2.92 3.07
N ALA A 105 17.55 3.52 2.92
CA ALA A 105 17.42 4.90 2.50
C ALA A 105 16.07 5.54 2.85
N ASN A 106 16.10 6.86 3.09
CA ASN A 106 14.90 7.67 3.24
C ASN A 106 14.39 8.17 1.89
N ILE A 107 13.50 7.39 1.26
CA ILE A 107 12.91 7.69 -0.06
C ILE A 107 12.15 9.03 -0.17
N GLY A 108 11.80 9.66 0.95
CA GLY A 108 11.19 10.99 0.95
C GLY A 108 12.21 12.13 0.84
N GLN A 109 13.41 11.95 1.41
CA GLN A 109 14.39 13.02 1.56
C GLN A 109 15.60 12.88 0.63
N ILE A 110 15.98 11.67 0.25
CA ILE A 110 17.17 11.46 -0.60
C ILE A 110 16.85 11.64 -2.08
N ASN A 111 17.88 11.92 -2.87
CA ASN A 111 17.83 11.69 -4.31
C ASN A 111 18.19 10.22 -4.56
N LEU A 112 17.33 9.48 -5.28
CA LEU A 112 17.60 8.06 -5.52
C LEU A 112 18.84 7.82 -6.39
N THR A 113 19.34 8.83 -7.11
CA THR A 113 20.61 8.75 -7.85
C THR A 113 21.83 8.55 -6.97
N ASP A 114 21.74 8.89 -5.68
CA ASP A 114 22.85 8.77 -4.74
C ASP A 114 23.04 7.31 -4.28
N VAL A 115 22.01 6.48 -4.45
CA VAL A 115 21.99 5.09 -3.97
C VAL A 115 21.77 4.06 -5.06
N LEU A 116 21.20 4.47 -6.21
CA LEU A 116 21.00 3.63 -7.39
C LEU A 116 21.98 4.04 -8.49
N GLN A 117 22.37 3.09 -9.35
CA GLN A 117 23.30 3.41 -10.44
C GLN A 117 22.65 4.37 -11.44
N GLN A 118 23.43 5.33 -11.92
CA GLN A 118 22.98 6.30 -12.90
C GLN A 118 22.61 5.60 -14.21
N GLY A 119 21.45 5.97 -14.80
CA GLY A 119 20.93 5.36 -16.02
C GLY A 119 20.14 4.06 -15.80
N GLU A 120 19.97 3.61 -14.56
CA GLU A 120 19.02 2.53 -14.26
C GLU A 120 17.58 2.95 -14.55
N MET A 121 16.81 2.04 -15.14
CA MET A 121 15.37 2.20 -15.30
C MET A 121 14.63 0.91 -14.98
N PHE A 122 13.41 1.04 -14.48
CA PHE A 122 12.57 -0.05 -13.98
C PHE A 122 11.30 -0.21 -14.81
N ASP A 123 10.88 -1.46 -15.00
CA ASP A 123 9.64 -1.81 -15.71
C ASP A 123 8.40 -1.60 -14.83
N ILE A 124 8.60 -1.57 -13.51
CA ILE A 124 7.57 -1.26 -12.53
C ILE A 124 8.23 -0.69 -11.28
N ILE A 125 7.59 0.34 -10.71
CA ILE A 125 7.92 0.86 -9.39
C ILE A 125 6.73 0.61 -8.47
N SER A 126 6.96 -0.06 -7.34
CA SER A 126 5.95 -0.40 -6.34
C SER A 126 6.17 0.43 -5.07
N CYS A 127 5.09 0.92 -4.46
CA CYS A 127 5.13 1.54 -3.13
C CYS A 127 3.87 1.19 -2.33
N GLN A 128 3.92 0.11 -1.55
CA GLN A 128 2.73 -0.43 -0.87
C GLN A 128 2.61 0.10 0.55
N PHE A 129 1.46 0.68 0.89
CA PHE A 129 1.13 1.20 2.22
C PHE A 129 2.14 2.21 2.81
N ALA A 130 2.90 2.92 1.97
CA ALA A 130 3.92 3.87 2.44
C ALA A 130 3.84 5.27 1.82
N LEU A 131 3.14 5.45 0.70
CA LEU A 131 3.09 6.73 0.00
C LEU A 131 2.57 7.87 0.89
N HIS A 132 1.65 7.58 1.82
CA HIS A 132 1.07 8.56 2.71
C HIS A 132 2.09 9.22 3.66
N TYR A 133 3.24 8.57 3.92
CA TYR A 133 4.33 9.18 4.68
C TYR A 133 4.96 10.35 3.93
N MET A 134 4.98 10.31 2.59
CA MET A 134 5.59 11.35 1.75
C MET A 134 4.84 12.69 1.77
N PHE A 135 3.60 12.71 2.27
CA PHE A 135 2.79 13.93 2.40
C PHE A 135 3.07 14.75 3.66
N GLU A 136 4.19 14.51 4.36
CA GLU A 136 4.60 15.36 5.48
C GLU A 136 4.89 16.80 5.02
N SER A 137 5.50 16.96 3.85
CA SER A 137 5.72 18.26 3.22
C SER A 137 5.59 18.19 1.70
N GLU A 138 5.27 19.33 1.07
CA GLU A 138 5.22 19.43 -0.38
C GLU A 138 6.58 19.11 -1.02
N ALA A 139 7.68 19.54 -0.39
CA ALA A 139 9.03 19.24 -0.86
C ALA A 139 9.28 17.72 -0.90
N MET A 140 8.85 17.00 0.15
CA MET A 140 9.07 15.55 0.27
C MET A 140 8.31 14.76 -0.80
N ILE A 141 7.03 15.06 -1.03
CA ILE A 141 6.26 14.38 -2.08
C ILE A 141 6.77 14.74 -3.48
N ARG A 142 7.20 15.99 -3.71
CA ARG A 142 7.78 16.41 -5.00
C ARG A 142 9.08 15.67 -5.28
N ASN A 143 9.96 15.57 -4.28
CA ASN A 143 11.20 14.82 -4.39
C ASN A 143 10.93 13.33 -4.68
N PHE A 144 10.04 12.70 -3.92
CA PHE A 144 9.64 11.32 -4.13
C PHE A 144 9.12 11.06 -5.56
N LEU A 145 8.23 11.91 -6.07
CA LEU A 145 7.67 11.76 -7.41
C LEU A 145 8.70 12.03 -8.52
N SER A 146 9.63 12.98 -8.30
CA SER A 146 10.76 13.21 -9.19
C SER A 146 11.63 11.95 -9.30
N ASN A 147 11.98 11.34 -8.16
CA ASN A 147 12.70 10.08 -8.10
C ASN A 147 11.96 8.96 -8.85
N VAL A 148 10.66 8.77 -8.61
CA VAL A 148 9.86 7.78 -9.33
C VAL A 148 9.91 8.02 -10.84
N SER A 149 9.75 9.27 -11.28
CA SER A 149 9.74 9.61 -12.71
C SER A 149 11.09 9.37 -13.40
N LEU A 150 12.19 9.60 -12.68
CA LEU A 150 13.55 9.45 -13.21
C LEU A 150 13.90 7.99 -13.47
N PHE A 151 13.47 7.10 -12.58
CA PHE A 151 13.80 5.68 -12.62
C PHE A 151 12.75 4.82 -13.34
N LEU A 152 11.60 5.38 -13.74
CA LEU A 152 10.55 4.65 -14.44
C LEU A 152 10.77 4.67 -15.95
N LYS A 153 10.73 3.51 -16.61
CA LYS A 153 10.77 3.45 -18.07
C LYS A 153 9.56 4.16 -18.70
N PRO A 154 9.68 4.78 -19.88
CA PRO A 154 8.54 5.27 -20.62
C PRO A 154 7.51 4.14 -20.84
N GLY A 155 6.23 4.41 -20.57
CA GLY A 155 5.16 3.42 -20.67
C GLY A 155 5.08 2.41 -19.51
N ALA A 156 6.04 2.39 -18.58
CA ALA A 156 5.98 1.56 -17.38
C ALA A 156 4.99 2.11 -16.33
N ALA A 157 4.68 1.29 -15.34
CA ALA A 157 3.70 1.58 -14.32
C ALA A 157 4.34 1.91 -12.96
N PHE A 158 3.84 2.96 -12.31
CA PHE A 158 4.00 3.16 -10.88
C PHE A 158 2.73 2.68 -10.16
N VAL A 159 2.89 1.79 -9.19
CA VAL A 159 1.79 1.16 -8.45
C VAL A 159 1.96 1.45 -6.97
N ALA A 160 0.95 2.07 -6.36
CA ALA A 160 0.94 2.32 -4.92
C ALA A 160 -0.43 2.04 -4.29
N THR A 161 -0.39 1.60 -3.03
CA THR A 161 -1.58 1.46 -2.18
C THR A 161 -1.52 2.43 -1.03
N LEU A 162 -2.62 3.16 -0.84
CA LEU A 162 -2.79 4.14 0.22
C LEU A 162 -4.24 4.17 0.68
N CYS A 163 -4.45 4.69 1.89
CA CYS A 163 -5.79 4.83 2.43
C CYS A 163 -6.59 5.91 1.68
N ASP A 164 -7.89 5.69 1.49
CA ASP A 164 -8.79 6.71 0.96
C ASP A 164 -9.01 7.83 1.98
N CYS A 165 -8.48 9.02 1.68
CA CYS A 165 -8.62 10.20 2.52
C CYS A 165 -10.09 10.55 2.81
N ASP A 166 -11.02 10.38 1.86
CA ASP A 166 -12.43 10.66 2.09
C ASP A 166 -13.04 9.67 3.07
N ALA A 167 -12.60 8.41 3.02
CA ALA A 167 -12.99 7.40 4.00
C ALA A 167 -12.44 7.74 5.38
N ILE A 168 -11.18 8.17 5.48
CA ILE A 168 -10.58 8.63 6.74
C ILE A 168 -11.36 9.82 7.31
N VAL A 169 -11.70 10.82 6.49
CA VAL A 169 -12.48 11.99 6.93
C VAL A 169 -13.88 11.59 7.40
N ARG A 170 -14.55 10.64 6.70
CA ARG A 170 -15.82 10.07 7.19
C ARG A 170 -15.64 9.35 8.53
N CYS A 171 -14.57 8.57 8.69
CA CYS A 171 -14.26 7.89 9.95
C CYS A 171 -13.97 8.87 11.09
N PHE A 172 -13.26 9.98 10.83
CA PHE A 172 -13.08 11.07 11.82
C PHE A 172 -14.42 11.64 12.29
N ARG A 173 -15.42 11.71 11.42
CA ARG A 173 -16.78 12.14 11.79
C ARG A 173 -17.53 11.09 12.61
N CYS A 174 -17.11 9.82 12.59
CA CYS A 174 -17.67 8.70 13.36
C CYS A 174 -16.84 8.32 14.61
N LEU A 175 -15.73 9.02 14.87
CA LEU A 175 -14.82 8.94 16.03
C LEU A 175 -13.98 7.65 16.18
N ALA A 176 -14.56 6.43 16.19
CA ALA A 176 -13.79 5.15 16.22
C ALA A 176 -14.70 3.89 16.15
N HIS A 177 -14.11 2.70 15.96
CA HIS A 177 -14.81 1.41 16.05
C HIS A 177 -14.11 0.42 17.00
N ARG A 178 -14.90 -0.24 17.85
CA ARG A 178 -14.46 -1.29 18.78
C ARG A 178 -15.23 -2.58 18.51
N GLU A 179 -14.54 -3.70 18.68
CA GLU A 179 -15.14 -5.03 18.80
C GLU A 179 -14.70 -5.59 20.17
N GLY A 180 -15.65 -5.71 21.10
CA GLY A 180 -15.34 -6.01 22.49
C GLY A 180 -14.50 -4.91 23.16
N GLU A 181 -13.44 -5.29 23.85
CA GLU A 181 -12.51 -4.35 24.47
C GLU A 181 -11.42 -3.84 23.51
N GLU A 182 -11.21 -4.49 22.37
CA GLU A 182 -10.17 -4.14 21.40
C GLU A 182 -10.61 -3.03 20.42
N TRP A 183 -9.66 -2.16 20.07
CA TRP A 183 -9.82 -1.20 18.98
C TRP A 183 -9.56 -1.89 17.65
N VAL A 184 -10.59 -2.02 16.81
CA VAL A 184 -10.42 -2.47 15.42
C VAL A 184 -9.78 -1.36 14.59
N TRP A 185 -10.24 -0.12 14.77
CA TRP A 185 -9.56 1.07 14.26
C TRP A 185 -9.93 2.31 15.09
N ARG A 186 -8.99 3.25 15.18
CA ARG A 186 -9.17 4.54 15.84
C ARG A 186 -8.42 5.60 15.04
N VAL A 187 -9.04 6.76 14.85
CA VAL A 187 -8.38 7.92 14.24
C VAL A 187 -8.53 9.11 15.19
N SER A 188 -7.42 9.67 15.67
CA SER A 188 -7.41 10.82 16.58
C SER A 188 -6.53 11.95 16.04
N ARG A 189 -6.90 13.20 16.32
CA ARG A 189 -6.00 14.35 16.07
C ARG A 189 -4.99 14.44 17.21
N ARG A 190 -3.83 15.05 16.93
CA ARG A 190 -2.73 15.17 17.89
C ARG A 190 -3.14 15.86 19.19
N ASN A 191 -4.13 16.75 19.13
CA ASN A 191 -4.63 17.51 20.28
C ASN A 191 -5.71 16.77 21.09
N ASP A 192 -6.13 15.57 20.68
CA ASP A 192 -7.13 14.76 21.40
C ASP A 192 -6.49 13.82 22.44
N PHE A 193 -5.15 13.80 22.56
CA PHE A 193 -4.42 12.99 23.56
C PHE A 193 -4.35 13.63 24.94
N THR A 194 -4.69 14.92 25.09
CA THR A 194 -4.81 15.56 26.39
C THR A 194 -6.20 15.29 26.95
N ASN A 195 -6.28 14.41 27.96
CA ASN A 195 -7.41 14.16 28.87
C ASN A 195 -8.62 15.09 28.69
N ARG A 196 -9.46 14.82 27.68
CA ARG A 196 -10.83 15.29 27.67
C ARG A 196 -11.73 14.08 27.56
N THR A 197 -12.46 13.81 28.64
CA THR A 197 -13.76 13.15 28.53
C THR A 197 -14.54 13.80 27.38
N PRO A 198 -15.20 13.02 26.51
CA PRO A 198 -15.96 13.58 25.41
C PRO A 198 -17.17 14.34 25.98
N SER A 199 -16.97 15.62 26.28
CA SER A 199 -18.04 16.54 26.61
C SER A 199 -18.55 17.19 25.33
N ALA A 200 -19.87 17.25 25.25
CA ALA A 200 -20.72 17.83 24.21
C ALA A 200 -20.81 17.04 22.89
N ALA A 201 -21.94 16.35 22.78
CA ALA A 201 -22.48 15.77 21.56
C ALA A 201 -22.44 16.77 20.39
N LEU A 202 -21.79 16.38 19.30
CA LEU A 202 -22.11 16.92 17.98
C LEU A 202 -23.41 16.28 17.49
N PRO A 203 -24.25 17.00 16.70
CA PRO A 203 -25.60 16.57 16.38
C PRO A 203 -25.58 15.19 15.73
N LEU A 204 -26.33 14.25 16.32
CA LEU A 204 -26.61 12.95 15.72
C LEU A 204 -27.16 13.16 14.31
N ILE A 205 -26.35 12.92 13.29
CA ILE A 205 -26.87 12.67 11.95
C ILE A 205 -27.67 11.37 12.05
N ARG A 206 -28.99 11.50 11.87
CA ARG A 206 -29.99 10.45 12.05
C ARG A 206 -29.51 9.11 11.48
N LYS A 207 -29.63 8.07 12.32
CA LYS A 207 -29.47 6.66 11.96
C LYS A 207 -30.37 6.34 10.76
N THR A 208 -29.80 6.24 9.56
CA THR A 208 -30.40 5.41 8.52
C THR A 208 -29.96 3.98 8.79
N THR A 209 -30.91 3.16 9.24
CA THR A 209 -30.82 1.72 9.40
C THR A 209 -30.54 1.04 8.06
N LYS A 210 -29.26 0.99 7.70
CA LYS A 210 -28.72 -0.08 6.87
C LYS A 210 -27.46 -0.56 7.57
N LYS A 211 -27.33 -1.87 7.78
CA LYS A 211 -26.06 -2.53 8.13
C LYS A 211 -25.06 -2.22 7.01
N SER A 212 -24.47 -1.04 7.03
CA SER A 212 -23.41 -0.65 6.11
C SER A 212 -22.12 -1.14 6.73
N ILE A 213 -21.70 -2.32 6.29
CA ILE A 213 -20.30 -2.72 6.34
C ILE A 213 -19.51 -1.53 5.79
N ILE A 214 -18.71 -0.88 6.64
CA ILE A 214 -17.84 0.21 6.20
C ILE A 214 -16.78 -0.44 5.30
N SER A 215 -17.06 -0.48 4.01
CA SER A 215 -16.09 -0.87 2.98
C SER A 215 -14.99 0.17 3.00
N MET A 216 -13.84 -0.18 3.58
CA MET A 216 -12.61 0.59 3.43
C MET A 216 -12.22 0.51 1.95
N ARG A 217 -12.44 1.60 1.21
CA ARG A 217 -12.03 1.69 -0.18
C ARG A 217 -10.53 1.93 -0.21
N ILE A 218 -9.77 1.00 -0.79
CA ILE A 218 -8.37 1.24 -1.14
C ILE A 218 -8.41 2.08 -2.42
N ARG A 219 -7.87 3.30 -2.40
CA ARG A 219 -7.65 4.07 -3.63
C ARG A 219 -6.31 3.66 -4.21
N MET A 220 -6.36 3.12 -5.43
CA MET A 220 -5.19 2.86 -6.25
C MET A 220 -4.87 4.14 -7.02
N VAL A 221 -3.66 4.65 -6.85
CA VAL A 221 -3.15 5.77 -7.66
C VAL A 221 -2.35 5.17 -8.80
N PHE A 222 -2.77 5.47 -10.03
CA PHE A 222 -2.10 5.03 -11.26
C PHE A 222 -1.42 6.21 -11.91
N ALA A 223 -0.13 6.07 -12.23
CA ALA A 223 0.59 6.98 -13.11
C ALA A 223 1.25 6.17 -14.23
N THR A 224 0.88 6.44 -15.48
CA THR A 224 1.54 5.90 -16.68
C THR A 224 2.43 7.00 -17.26
N ALA A 225 3.72 6.73 -17.39
CA ALA A 225 4.67 7.67 -17.97
C ALA A 225 4.42 7.83 -19.48
N SER A 226 3.62 8.82 -19.86
CA SER A 226 3.49 9.27 -21.25
C SER A 226 3.74 10.78 -21.26
N LEU A 227 4.85 11.17 -21.89
CA LEU A 227 5.31 12.53 -22.23
C LEU A 227 4.82 13.64 -21.28
N TRP A 228 5.59 13.94 -20.23
CA TRP A 228 5.26 14.95 -19.22
C TRP A 228 5.91 16.32 -19.56
N PRO A 229 5.12 17.39 -19.82
CA PRO A 229 5.60 18.75 -19.74
C PRO A 229 5.67 19.20 -18.27
N SER A 230 6.72 19.93 -17.91
CA SER A 230 7.15 20.30 -16.55
C SER A 230 6.20 21.20 -15.73
N ARG A 231 4.91 21.27 -16.06
CA ARG A 231 3.91 22.06 -15.34
C ARG A 231 2.61 21.25 -15.28
N TRP A 232 2.16 20.98 -14.05
CA TRP A 232 0.91 20.31 -13.65
C TRP A 232 0.94 18.77 -13.65
N MET A 233 1.12 18.21 -12.46
CA MET A 233 0.72 16.84 -12.18
C MET A 233 -0.80 16.81 -11.94
N MET A 234 -1.57 16.35 -12.92
CA MET A 234 -2.97 15.97 -12.70
C MET A 234 -3.04 14.48 -12.38
N PHE A 235 -3.46 14.13 -11.15
CA PHE A 235 -3.94 12.80 -10.85
C PHE A 235 -5.20 12.55 -11.68
N ARG A 236 -5.12 11.72 -12.72
CA ARG A 236 -6.33 11.25 -13.40
C ARG A 236 -7.11 10.39 -12.40
N ASN A 237 -8.23 10.93 -11.93
CA ASN A 237 -9.22 10.20 -11.17
C ASN A 237 -9.90 9.18 -12.10
N THR A 238 -9.25 8.06 -12.39
CA THR A 238 -9.91 6.96 -13.09
C THR A 238 -10.81 6.24 -12.11
N SER A 239 -11.98 6.83 -11.87
CA SER A 239 -13.13 6.17 -11.24
C SER A 239 -13.70 5.08 -12.16
N ARG A 240 -12.86 4.13 -12.62
CA ARG A 240 -13.40 2.88 -13.17
C ARG A 240 -13.90 2.11 -11.97
N HIS A 241 -15.22 2.12 -11.81
CA HIS A 241 -15.93 1.34 -10.82
C HIS A 241 -15.50 -0.13 -10.95
N CYS A 242 -14.65 -0.60 -10.05
CA CYS A 242 -14.49 -2.03 -9.85
C CYS A 242 -15.76 -2.50 -9.12
N ARG A 243 -16.83 -2.76 -9.90
CA ARG A 243 -17.91 -3.62 -9.42
C ARG A 243 -17.28 -5.01 -9.32
N VAL A 244 -17.01 -5.45 -8.10
CA VAL A 244 -16.91 -6.88 -7.82
C VAL A 244 -18.30 -7.44 -8.13
N SER A 245 -18.50 -7.92 -9.35
CA SER A 245 -19.73 -8.63 -9.71
C SER A 245 -19.71 -9.94 -8.95
N ASN A 246 -20.67 -10.14 -8.05
CA ASN A 246 -21.05 -11.46 -7.56
C ASN A 246 -21.36 -12.34 -8.78
N ARG A 247 -20.38 -13.13 -9.22
CA ARG A 247 -20.55 -14.15 -10.26
C ARG A 247 -19.99 -15.48 -9.75
N PHE A 248 -20.44 -15.88 -8.56
CA PHE A 248 -20.38 -17.25 -8.08
C PHE A 248 -21.63 -17.53 -7.25
N ALA A 249 -22.74 -17.76 -7.95
CA ALA A 249 -23.85 -18.58 -7.53
C ALA A 249 -24.83 -18.67 -8.72
N LYS A 250 -25.25 -19.89 -9.03
CA LYS A 250 -26.20 -20.31 -10.09
C LYS A 250 -25.55 -20.81 -11.38
N ASN A 251 -24.96 -22.00 -11.29
CA ASN A 251 -25.30 -23.06 -12.24
C ASN A 251 -26.26 -24.01 -11.52
N THR A 252 -27.51 -24.04 -11.96
CA THR A 252 -28.35 -25.24 -12.04
C THR A 252 -29.63 -24.87 -12.77
N ASP A 253 -29.95 -25.73 -13.72
CA ASP A 253 -31.06 -25.73 -14.65
C ASP A 253 -32.42 -25.29 -14.10
N LEU A 254 -33.21 -24.66 -14.95
CA LEU A 254 -34.43 -25.29 -15.51
C LEU A 254 -35.13 -24.34 -16.48
N SER A 255 -35.29 -24.86 -17.70
CA SER A 255 -36.19 -24.40 -18.76
C SER A 255 -37.58 -24.01 -18.26
N TRP A 256 -38.23 -23.00 -18.85
CA TRP A 256 -39.61 -23.12 -19.39
C TRP A 256 -39.98 -21.89 -20.23
N LYS A 257 -40.64 -22.14 -21.35
CA LYS A 257 -41.00 -21.20 -22.43
C LYS A 257 -42.13 -20.23 -22.01
N ARG A 258 -42.18 -19.08 -22.72
CA ARG A 258 -43.31 -18.14 -22.77
C ARG A 258 -44.67 -18.85 -22.96
N LYS A 259 -45.66 -18.48 -22.15
CA LYS A 259 -46.88 -17.80 -22.61
C LYS A 259 -47.19 -16.68 -21.64
#